data_AF-A0A350TJ97-F1
#
_entry.id   AF-A0A350TJ97-F1
#
_cell.length_a   1.000
_cell.length_b   1.000
_cell.length_c   1.000
_cell.angle_alpha   90.00
_cell.angle_beta   90.00
_cell.angle_gamma   90.00
#
_symmetry.space_group_name_H-M   'P 1'
#
loop_
_entity.id
_entity.type
_entity.pdbx_description
1 polymer ?
#
loop_
_entity_poly.entity_id
_entity_poly.type
_entity_poly.pdbx_seq_one_letter_code
_entity_poly.pdbx_strand_id
1 'polypeptide(L)' 'GQFIILRVDEMGERIPITIHDYDREKGTVTIIVQTVGATTEKLSHKQQ' A
#
# COMPACT_ATOMS: atom_id res chain seq x y z
N GLY A 1 -16.08 -1.62 0.96
CA GLY A 1 -14.71 -1.34 1.44
C GLY A 1 -14.18 -0.10 0.76
N GLN A 2 -13.18 0.54 1.34
CA GLN A 2 -12.47 1.65 0.72
C GLN A 2 -11.11 1.17 0.21
N PHE A 3 -10.57 1.84 -0.80
CA PHE A 3 -9.27 1.54 -1.36
C PHE A 3 -8.52 2.82 -1.66
N ILE A 4 -7.20 2.71 -1.77
CA ILE A 4 -6.30 3.76 -2.23
C ILE A 4 -5.64 3.35 -3.53
N ILE A 5 -5.23 4.33 -4.33
CA ILE A 5 -4.29 4.10 -5.44
C ILE A 5 -2.88 4.35 -4.90
N LEU A 6 -2.10 3.29 -4.75
CA LEU A 6 -0.73 3.35 -4.26
C LEU A 6 0.25 3.38 -5.43
N ARG A 7 1.27 4.23 -5.34
CA ARG A 7 2.43 4.25 -6.22
C ARG A 7 3.70 4.20 -5.38
N VAL A 8 4.53 3.18 -5.60
CA VAL A 8 5.68 2.82 -4.73
C VAL A 8 6.90 3.73 -4.97
N ASP A 9 7.09 4.19 -6.20
CA ASP A 9 8.17 5.11 -6.60
C ASP A 9 7.64 6.13 -7.62
N GLU A 10 8.43 7.11 -8.04
CA GLU A 10 7.95 8.18 -8.92
C GLU A 10 7.55 7.72 -10.33
N MET A 11 8.13 6.62 -10.81
CA MET A 11 7.89 6.07 -12.14
C MET A 11 7.11 4.75 -12.10
N GLY A 12 6.68 4.35 -10.91
CA GLY A 12 6.08 3.06 -10.64
C GLY A 12 4.61 2.98 -11.07
N GLU A 13 4.13 1.75 -11.13
CA GLU A 13 2.73 1.45 -11.41
C GLU A 13 1.81 1.98 -10.31
N ARG A 14 0.59 2.36 -10.72
CA ARG A 14 -0.52 2.68 -9.81
C ARG A 14 -1.35 1.44 -9.57
N ILE A 15 -1.33 0.93 -8.34
CA ILE A 15 -2.08 -0.27 -7.95
C ILE A 15 -3.20 0.07 -6.96
N PRO A 16 -4.44 -0.44 -7.15
CA PRO A 16 -5.49 -0.28 -6.15
C PRO A 16 -5.26 -1.23 -4.97
N ILE A 17 -5.26 -0.70 -3.74
CA ILE A 17 -5.10 -1.48 -2.50
C ILE A 17 -6.25 -1.21 -1.55
N THR A 18 -6.86 -2.28 -1.04
CA THR A 18 -7.98 -2.18 -0.08
C THR A 18 -7.45 -1.77 1.30
N ILE A 19 -8.17 -0.86 1.96
CA ILE A 19 -7.90 -0.47 3.34
C ILE A 19 -8.47 -1.54 4.27
N HIS A 20 -7.63 -2.10 5.12
CA HIS A 20 -8.04 -3.07 6.14
C HIS A 20 -8.55 -2.38 7.41
N ASP A 21 -7.81 -1.37 7.88
CA ASP A 21 -8.17 -0.61 9.08
C ASP A 21 -7.65 0.84 9.00
N TYR A 22 -8.05 1.69 9.93
CA TYR A 22 -7.55 3.06 10.07
C TYR A 22 -7.52 3.53 11.52
N ASP A 23 -6.55 4.38 11.85
CA ASP A 23 -6.45 5.07 13.13
C ASP A 23 -6.65 6.57 12.89
N ARG A 24 -7.76 7.13 13.39
CA ARG A 24 -8.10 8.55 13.22
C ARG A 24 -7.21 9.48 14.04
N GLU A 25 -6.79 9.06 15.22
CA GLU A 25 -5.97 9.89 16.09
C GLU A 25 -4.56 10.00 15.53
N LYS A 26 -4.02 8.91 14.98
CA LYS A 26 -2.70 8.89 14.32
C LYS A 26 -2.74 9.34 12.85
N GLY A 27 -3.92 9.40 12.24
CA GLY A 27 -4.08 9.71 10.82
C GLY A 27 -3.46 8.65 9.90
N THR A 28 -3.50 7.37 10.29
CA THR A 28 -2.88 6.26 9.54
C THR A 28 -3.93 5.28 9.03
N VAL A 29 -3.57 4.56 7.95
CA VAL A 29 -4.36 3.44 7.43
C VAL A 29 -3.51 2.18 7.40
N THR A 30 -4.12 1.05 7.70
CA THR A 30 -3.49 -0.26 7.59
C THR A 30 -3.94 -0.92 6.30
N ILE A 31 -2.98 -1.38 5.53
CA ILE A 31 -3.18 -2.16 4.30
C ILE A 31 -2.49 -3.52 4.45
N ILE A 32 -3.05 -4.53 3.80
CA ILE A 32 -2.46 -5.87 3.73
C ILE A 32 -2.14 -6.14 2.26
N VAL A 33 -0.88 -6.50 1.98
CA VAL A 33 -0.39 -6.73 0.61
C VAL A 33 0.31 -8.07 0.56
N GLN A 34 0.04 -8.84 -0.50
CA GLN A 34 0.73 -10.09 -0.79
C GLN A 34 1.81 -9.86 -1.85
N THR A 35 3.01 -10.38 -1.62
CA THR A 35 4.13 -10.31 -2.57
C THR A 35 3.93 -11.33 -3.70
N VAL A 36 3.24 -10.91 -4.75
CA VAL A 36 2.91 -11.74 -5.93
C VAL A 36 3.36 -11.13 -7.26
N GLY A 37 3.95 -9.93 -7.24
CA GLY A 37 4.45 -9.25 -8.43
C GLY A 37 5.50 -8.19 -8.10
N ALA A 38 6.13 -7.63 -9.14
CA ALA A 38 7.27 -6.73 -8.98
C ALA A 38 6.95 -5.49 -8.11
N THR A 39 5.76 -4.90 -8.25
CA THR A 39 5.36 -3.72 -7.47
C THR A 39 5.15 -4.07 -5.99
N THR A 40 4.57 -5.23 -5.67
CA THR A 40 4.34 -5.66 -4.28
C THR A 40 5.61 -6.17 -3.61
N GLU A 41 6.54 -6.75 -4.39
CA GLU A 41 7.89 -7.07 -3.93
C GLU A 41 8.68 -5.82 -3.55
N LYS A 42 8.71 -4.80 -4.43
CA LYS A 42 9.32 -3.50 -4.10
C LYS A 42 8.74 -2.88 -2.84
N LEU A 43 7.42 -2.97 -2.65
CA LEU A 43 6.76 -2.46 -1.46
C LEU A 43 7.20 -3.21 -0.20
N SER A 44 7.38 -4.54 -0.27
CA SER A 44 7.82 -5.36 0.88
C SER A 44 9.24 -5.02 1.37
N HIS A 45 10.07 -4.45 0.51
CA HIS A 45 11.43 -4.02 0.84
C HIS A 45 11.52 -2.54 1.29
N LYS A 46 10.42 -1.79 1.29
CA LYS A 46 10.42 -0.44 1.87
C LYS A 46 10.45 -0.54 3.39
N GLN A 47 11.53 -0.04 4.00
CA GLN A 47 11.61 0.08 5.46
C GLN A 47 10.71 1.24 5.93
N GLN A 48 10.07 1.06 7.08
CA GLN A 48 9.28 2.09 7.77
C GLN A 48 10.19 3.18 8.34
#